data_AF-A0A432XJP5-F1
#
_entry.id   AF-A0A432XJP5-F1
#
_cell.length_a   1.000
_cell.length_b   1.000
_cell.length_c   1.000
_cell.angle_alpha   90.00
_cell.angle_beta   90.00
_cell.angle_gamma   90.00
#
_symmetry.space_group_name_H-M   'P 1'
#
loop_
_entity.id
_entity.type
_entity.pdbx_description
1 polymer ?
#
loop_
_entity_poly.entity_id
_entity_poly.type
_entity_poly.pdbx_seq_one_letter_code
_entity_poly.pdbx_strand_id
1 'polypeptide(L)' 'MSTSEESRIEINIDADLISAAEAELEKLPKTVDEMLEKWIYLGRAVANQLNEEEQLLVMAGTGSVRVGVSED' A
#
# COMPACT_ATOMS: atom_id res chain seq x y z
N MET A 1 -9.76 39.20 33.84
CA MET A 1 -9.88 38.45 32.58
C MET A 1 -8.51 37.86 32.30
N SER A 2 -8.37 36.54 32.34
CA SER A 2 -7.08 35.87 32.11
C SER A 2 -7.07 35.38 30.66
N THR A 3 -6.42 36.13 29.78
CA THR A 3 -6.07 35.68 28.43
C THR A 3 -4.98 34.62 28.58
N SER A 4 -5.37 33.35 28.53
CA SER A 4 -4.45 32.24 28.35
C SER A 4 -3.83 32.34 26.96
N GLU A 5 -2.57 32.78 26.88
CA GLU A 5 -1.77 32.70 25.67
C GLU A 5 -1.57 31.23 25.31
N GLU A 6 -2.19 30.77 24.22
CA GLU A 6 -1.93 29.46 23.66
C GLU A 6 -0.48 29.42 23.15
N SER A 7 0.38 28.70 23.86
CA SER A 7 1.74 28.42 23.39
C SER A 7 1.66 27.51 22.16
N ARG A 8 1.88 28.06 20.97
CA ARG A 8 2.03 27.27 19.74
C ARG A 8 3.43 26.68 19.69
N ILE A 9 3.51 25.35 19.65
CA ILE A 9 4.74 24.61 19.42
C ILE A 9 4.79 24.28 17.93
N GLU A 10 5.78 24.81 17.23
CA GLU A 10 6.03 24.48 15.83
C GLU A 10 6.92 23.23 15.75
N ILE A 11 6.44 22.20 15.07
CA ILE A 11 7.20 20.98 14.78
C ILE A 11 7.67 21.09 13.33
N ASN A 12 8.99 21.17 13.12
CA ASN A 12 9.58 21.14 11.79
C ASN A 12 9.71 19.68 11.33
N ILE A 13 8.93 19.32 10.32
CA ILE A 13 9.06 18.04 9.61
C ILE A 13 9.89 18.29 8.36
N ASP A 14 10.82 17.37 8.07
CA ASP A 14 11.65 17.44 6.87
C ASP A 14 10.77 17.42 5.61
N ALA A 15 11.00 18.35 4.68
CA ALA A 15 10.28 18.42 3.43
C ALA A 15 10.49 17.16 2.57
N ASP A 16 11.68 16.56 2.64
CA ASP A 16 11.99 15.32 1.90
C ASP A 16 11.14 14.14 2.39
N LEU A 17 10.86 14.09 3.70
CA LEU A 17 10.00 13.08 4.30
C LEU A 17 8.55 13.24 3.82
N ILE A 18 8.07 14.48 3.71
CA ILE A 18 6.72 14.78 3.20
C ILE A 18 6.62 14.35 1.74
N SER A 19 7.58 14.75 0.89
CA SER A 19 7.60 14.37 -0.51
C SER A 19 7.69 12.86 -0.74
N ALA A 20 8.47 12.15 0.08
CA ALA A 20 8.53 10.68 0.03
C ALA A 20 7.19 10.04 0.40
N ALA A 21 6.50 10.56 1.42
CA ALA A 21 5.19 10.07 1.83
C ALA A 21 4.12 10.32 0.75
N GLU A 22 4.12 11.50 0.12
CA GLU A 22 3.23 11.84 -1.00
C GLU A 22 3.47 10.92 -2.20
N ALA A 23 4.73 10.66 -2.56
CA ALA A 23 5.09 9.74 -3.64
C ALA A 23 4.63 8.30 -3.36
N GLU A 24 4.63 7.86 -2.10
CA GLU A 24 4.13 6.53 -1.72
C GLU A 24 2.60 6.48 -1.76
N LEU A 25 1.92 7.53 -1.31
CA LEU A 25 0.46 7.65 -1.39
C LEU A 25 -0.05 7.58 -2.84
N GLU A 26 0.68 8.15 -3.79
CA GLU A 26 0.36 8.09 -5.22
C GLU A 26 0.38 6.66 -5.79
N LYS A 27 1.10 5.72 -5.18
CA LYS A 27 1.14 4.31 -5.61
C LYS A 27 -0.08 3.52 -5.14
N LEU A 28 -0.81 4.03 -4.15
CA LEU A 28 -1.99 3.38 -3.60
C LEU A 28 -3.20 3.61 -4.51
N PRO A 29 -4.10 2.63 -4.63
CA PRO A 29 -5.36 2.83 -5.34
C PRO A 29 -6.18 3.93 -4.65
N LYS A 30 -6.63 4.92 -5.42
CA LYS A 30 -7.39 6.09 -4.97
C LYS A 30 -8.90 5.84 -5.00
N THR A 31 -9.34 4.82 -5.75
CA THR A 31 -10.74 4.45 -5.91
C THR A 31 -10.98 2.97 -5.61
N VAL A 32 -12.25 2.62 -5.36
CA VAL A 32 -12.66 1.21 -5.19
C VAL A 32 -12.41 0.42 -6.46
N ASP A 33 -12.66 1.00 -7.63
CA ASP A 33 -12.44 0.34 -8.92
C ASP A 33 -10.96 0.04 -9.15
N GLU A 34 -10.07 0.98 -8.88
CA GLU A 34 -8.61 0.77 -8.96
C GLU A 34 -8.14 -0.33 -8.00
N MET A 35 -8.73 -0.40 -6.80
CA MET A 35 -8.46 -1.47 -5.84
C MET A 35 -8.88 -2.83 -6.42
N LEU A 36 -10.10 -2.92 -6.97
CA LEU A 36 -10.63 -4.14 -7.56
C LEU A 36 -9.77 -4.60 -8.76
N GLU A 37 -9.35 -3.69 -9.62
CA GLU A 37 -8.46 -3.99 -10.74
C GLU A 37 -7.14 -4.60 -10.27
N LYS A 38 -6.51 -4.02 -9.24
CA LYS A 38 -5.28 -4.57 -8.66
C LYS A 38 -5.49 -5.99 -8.09
N TRP A 39 -6.61 -6.24 -7.41
CA TRP A 39 -6.96 -7.58 -6.93
C TRP A 39 -7.20 -8.58 -8.06
N ILE A 40 -7.86 -8.17 -9.14
CA ILE A 40 -8.07 -9.00 -10.33
C ILE A 40 -6.72 -9.38 -10.96
N TYR A 41 -5.81 -8.41 -11.11
CA TYR A 41 -4.46 -8.66 -11.61
C TYR A 41 -3.70 -9.66 -10.74
N LEU A 42 -3.75 -9.47 -9.41
CA LEU A 42 -3.11 -10.38 -8.48
C LEU A 42 -3.70 -11.80 -8.57
N GLY A 43 -5.03 -11.92 -8.62
CA GLY A 43 -5.70 -13.22 -8.76
C GLY A 43 -5.34 -13.93 -10.07
N ARG A 44 -5.19 -13.20 -11.17
CA ARG A 44 -4.70 -13.74 -12.45
C ARG A 44 -3.26 -14.22 -12.35
N ALA A 45 -2.39 -13.45 -11.69
CA ALA A 45 -0.99 -13.85 -11.49
C ALA A 45 -0.91 -15.14 -10.67
N VAL A 46 -1.67 -15.24 -9.57
CA VAL A 46 -1.78 -16.45 -8.75
C VAL A 46 -2.22 -17.64 -9.59
N ALA A 47 -3.28 -17.51 -10.39
CA ALA A 47 -3.80 -18.60 -11.22
C ALA A 47 -2.80 -19.06 -12.30
N ASN A 48 -1.98 -18.15 -12.83
CA ASN A 48 -1.08 -18.43 -13.94
C ASN A 48 0.32 -18.88 -13.50
N GLN A 49 0.77 -18.47 -12.31
CA GLN A 49 2.16 -18.64 -11.86
C GLN A 49 2.32 -19.68 -10.75
N LEU A 50 1.26 -19.94 -9.97
CA LEU A 50 1.31 -20.90 -8.87
C LEU A 50 0.74 -22.25 -9.30
N ASN A 51 1.26 -23.33 -8.72
CA ASN A 51 0.67 -24.66 -8.85
C ASN A 51 -0.56 -24.85 -7.94
N GLU A 52 -1.27 -25.97 -8.06
CA GLU A 52 -2.51 -26.23 -7.32
C GLU A 52 -2.35 -26.17 -5.79
N GLU A 53 -1.26 -26.70 -5.25
CA GLU A 53 -0.99 -26.69 -3.80
C GLU A 53 -0.74 -25.26 -3.31
N GLU A 54 0.04 -24.49 -4.04
CA GLU A 54 0.33 -23.09 -3.74
C GLU A 54 -0.92 -22.21 -3.84
N GLN A 55 -1.77 -22.44 -4.86
CA GLN A 55 -3.06 -21.76 -4.99
C GLN A 55 -3.97 -22.05 -3.79
N LEU A 56 -4.03 -23.32 -3.35
CA LEU A 56 -4.80 -23.72 -2.16
C LEU A 56 -4.30 -23.01 -0.88
N LEU A 57 -2.99 -22.90 -0.69
CA LEU A 57 -2.41 -22.19 0.46
C LEU A 57 -2.81 -20.71 0.46
N VAL A 58 -2.76 -20.05 -0.71
CA VAL A 58 -3.18 -18.65 -0.86
C VAL A 58 -4.68 -18.50 -0.59
N MET A 59 -5.53 -19.38 -1.15
CA MET A 59 -6.98 -19.35 -0.94
C MET A 59 -7.38 -19.64 0.51
N ALA A 60 -6.61 -20.49 1.21
CA ALA A 60 -6.81 -20.80 2.62
C ALA A 60 -6.32 -19.68 3.56
N GLY A 61 -5.69 -18.62 3.03
CA GLY A 61 -5.12 -17.53 3.82
C GLY A 61 -3.88 -17.92 4.63
N THR A 62 -3.29 -19.07 4.32
CA THR A 62 -2.07 -19.58 4.99
C THR A 62 -0.81 -19.33 4.17
N GLY A 63 -0.96 -19.07 2.87
CA GLY A 63 0.09 -18.56 1.97
C GLY A 63 0.05 -17.04 1.86
N SER A 64 1.23 -16.42 1.69
CA SER A 64 1.35 -14.99 1.42
C SER A 64 1.94 -14.77 0.03
N VAL A 65 1.36 -13.84 -0.73
CA VAL A 65 1.85 -13.45 -2.05
C VAL A 65 2.60 -12.13 -1.92
N ARG A 66 3.85 -12.11 -2.36
CA ARG A 66 4.64 -10.87 -2.49
C ARG A 66 4.77 -10.54 -3.97
N VAL A 67 4.35 -9.34 -4.35
CA VAL A 67 4.53 -8.82 -5.70
C VAL A 67 5.93 -8.22 -5.79
N GLY A 68 6.81 -8.83 -6.58
CA GLY A 68 8.11 -8.27 -6.94
C GLY A 68 8.08 -7.77 -8.39
N VAL A 69 8.88 -6.76 -8.70
CA VAL A 69 9.15 -6.35 -10.08
C VAL A 69 10.39 -7.12 -10.53
N SER A 70 10.30 -7.87 -11.63
CA SER A 70 11.51 -8.39 -12.29
C SER A 70 12.15 -7.23 -13.06
N GLU A 71 13.34 -6.82 -12.65
CA GLU A 71 14.19 -5.99 -13.49
C GLU A 71 14.79 -6.90 -14.57
N ASP A 72 14.45 -6.63 -15.84
CA ASP A 72 15.16 -7.17 -17.00
C ASP A 72 16.54 -6.52 -17.14
#